data_AF-A0A260ZM41-F1
#
_entry.id   AF-A0A260ZM41-F1
#
_cell.length_a   1.000
_cell.length_b   1.000
_cell.length_c   1.000
_cell.angle_alpha   90.00
_cell.angle_beta   90.00
_cell.angle_gamma   90.00
#
_symmetry.space_group_name_H-M   'P 1'
#
loop_
_entity.id
_entity.type
_entity.pdbx_description
1 polymer ?
#
loop_
_entity_poly.entity_id
_entity_poly.type
_entity_poly.pdbx_seq_one_letter_code
_entity_poly.pdbx_strand_id
1 'polypeptide(L)'
;STTYVVINFKNSELVLEDLANINAATGLLTHIVGEDTGLAVDIFSFFGMICENKVWYVTKYPAGIRYSTKNGEFMKLVGTNGEYDGKKSKIEDMSCASVTASIE
;
A
#
# COMPACT_ATOMS: atom_id res chain seq x y z
N SER A 1 0.50 -0.96 -17.52
CA SER A 1 1.12 -0.02 -16.55
C SER A 1 0.45 -0.23 -15.22
N THR A 2 1.22 -0.22 -14.14
CA THR A 2 0.70 -0.48 -12.79
C THR A 2 0.58 0.83 -12.04
N THR A 3 -0.62 1.11 -11.56
CA THR A 3 -0.84 2.19 -10.60
C THR A 3 -0.63 1.65 -9.20
N TYR A 4 0.15 2.34 -8.38
CA TYR A 4 0.30 1.99 -6.97
C TYR A 4 0.29 3.21 -6.08
N VAL A 5 -0.12 2.97 -4.83
CA VAL A 5 -0.05 3.95 -3.74
C VAL A 5 0.96 3.46 -2.73
N VAL A 6 1.83 4.37 -2.30
CA VAL A 6 2.79 4.17 -1.22
C VAL A 6 2.20 4.74 0.06
N ILE A 7 2.09 3.89 1.08
CA ILE A 7 1.58 4.27 2.39
C ILE A 7 2.65 4.19 3.48
N ASN A 8 2.46 4.96 4.54
CA ASN A 8 3.29 4.91 5.74
C ASN A 8 2.63 4.03 6.81
N PHE A 9 3.18 2.85 7.06
CA PHE A 9 2.63 1.91 8.05
C PHE A 9 2.49 2.50 9.46
N LYS A 10 3.38 3.41 9.90
CA LYS A 10 3.29 4.06 11.22
C LYS A 10 2.05 4.95 11.36
N ASN A 11 1.62 5.52 10.24
CA ASN A 11 0.48 6.43 10.17
C ASN A 11 -0.75 5.72 9.57
N SER A 12 -0.87 4.42 9.86
CA SER A 12 -1.96 3.56 9.43
C SER A 12 -2.64 2.89 10.62
N GLU A 13 -3.92 2.56 10.47
CA GLU A 13 -4.71 1.75 11.42
C GLU A 13 -4.48 0.24 11.23
N LEU A 14 -3.51 -0.13 10.40
CA LEU A 14 -3.16 -1.51 10.08
C LEU A 14 -2.42 -2.17 11.25
N VAL A 15 -2.78 -3.42 11.52
CA VAL A 15 -2.10 -4.26 12.53
C VAL A 15 -1.52 -5.45 11.79
N LEU A 16 -0.19 -5.48 11.67
CA LEU A 16 0.57 -6.57 11.05
C LEU A 16 1.55 -7.11 12.09
N GLU A 17 1.28 -8.30 12.61
CA GLU A 17 2.01 -8.89 13.76
C GLU A 17 3.53 -8.96 13.53
N ASP A 18 3.94 -9.28 12.30
CA ASP A 18 5.35 -9.36 11.91
C ASP A 18 6.05 -8.00 11.86
N LEU A 19 5.30 -6.92 11.56
CA LEU A 19 5.81 -5.55 11.51
C LEU A 19 5.83 -4.87 12.88
N ALA A 20 5.03 -5.33 13.85
CA ALA A 20 5.10 -4.83 15.23
C ALA A 20 6.50 -4.98 15.86
N ASN A 21 7.29 -5.94 15.34
CA ASN A 21 8.65 -6.24 15.80
C ASN A 21 9.77 -5.57 14.98
N ILE A 22 9.43 -4.91 13.87
CA ILE A 22 10.35 -4.03 13.12
C ILE A 22 10.23 -2.65 13.76
N ASN A 23 11.35 -1.98 14.05
CA ASN A 23 11.30 -0.63 14.61
C ASN A 23 10.32 0.21 13.78
N ALA A 24 9.24 0.68 14.40
CA ALA A 24 8.23 1.59 13.83
C ALA A 24 8.82 2.94 13.32
N ALA A 25 10.15 3.07 13.31
CA ALA A 25 10.94 4.19 12.80
C ALA A 25 11.24 4.07 11.30
N THR A 26 11.21 2.87 10.70
CA THR A 26 11.25 2.73 9.25
C THR A 26 9.84 2.92 8.74
N GLY A 27 9.56 4.08 8.14
CA GLY A 27 8.33 4.30 7.35
C GLY A 27 8.33 3.33 6.18
N LEU A 28 7.90 2.10 6.43
CA LEU A 28 7.91 1.05 5.44
C LEU A 28 6.94 1.44 4.33
N LEU A 29 7.52 1.75 3.18
CA LEU A 29 6.78 2.04 1.97
C LEU A 29 6.24 0.71 1.45
N THR A 30 4.91 0.61 1.38
CA THR A 30 4.21 -0.58 0.88
C THR A 30 3.40 -0.20 -0.33
N HIS A 31 3.33 -1.08 -1.32
CA HIS A 31 2.60 -0.81 -2.55
C HIS A 31 1.24 -1.50 -2.51
N ILE A 32 0.17 -0.71 -2.66
CA ILE A 32 -1.12 -1.28 -3.07
C ILE A 32 -1.10 -1.37 -4.58
N VAL A 33 -1.17 -2.58 -5.12
CA VAL A 33 -0.98 -2.80 -6.56
C VAL A 33 -2.32 -2.74 -7.29
N GLY A 34 -2.46 -1.83 -8.24
CA GLY A 34 -3.55 -1.87 -9.20
C GLY A 34 -3.39 -3.02 -10.20
N GLU A 35 -4.51 -3.48 -10.75
CA GLU A 35 -4.50 -4.49 -11.80
C GLU A 35 -3.93 -3.88 -13.11
N ASP A 36 -3.06 -4.63 -13.81
CA ASP A 36 -2.55 -4.20 -15.13
C ASP A 36 -3.59 -4.49 -16.21
N THR A 37 -4.63 -3.66 -16.23
CA THR A 37 -5.77 -3.82 -17.15
C THR A 37 -5.55 -3.12 -18.50
N GLY A 38 -4.54 -2.25 -18.59
CA GLY A 38 -4.36 -1.33 -19.72
C GLY A 38 -5.46 -0.25 -19.83
N LEU A 39 -6.38 -0.19 -18.86
CA LEU A 39 -7.49 0.78 -18.83
C LEU A 39 -7.17 1.92 -17.86
N ALA A 40 -7.86 3.05 -18.06
CA ALA A 40 -7.83 4.15 -17.10
C ALA A 40 -8.41 3.69 -15.76
N VAL A 41 -7.66 3.91 -14.67
CA VAL A 41 -8.07 3.58 -13.31
C VAL A 41 -8.48 4.86 -12.59
N ASP A 42 -9.72 4.93 -12.10
CA ASP A 42 -10.11 5.95 -11.13
C ASP A 42 -9.52 5.60 -9.75
N ILE A 43 -8.34 6.15 -9.50
CA ILE A 43 -7.57 5.92 -8.28
C ILE A 43 -8.31 6.32 -7.00
N PHE A 44 -9.23 7.29 -7.05
CA PHE A 44 -9.98 7.71 -5.88
C PHE A 44 -10.95 6.61 -5.44
N SER A 45 -11.73 6.09 -6.38
CA SER A 45 -12.68 5.01 -6.13
C SER A 45 -11.99 3.67 -5.85
N PHE A 46 -10.88 3.41 -6.56
CA PHE A 46 -10.13 2.16 -6.50
C PHE A 46 -9.45 1.97 -5.14
N PHE A 47 -8.67 2.96 -4.67
CA PHE A 47 -8.00 2.89 -3.36
C PHE A 47 -8.84 3.46 -2.20
N GLY A 48 -10.06 3.95 -2.49
CA GLY A 48 -10.89 4.63 -1.50
C GLY A 48 -10.18 5.83 -0.91
N MET A 49 -9.62 6.70 -1.76
CA MET A 49 -8.86 7.86 -1.31
C MET A 49 -9.78 8.89 -0.67
N ILE A 50 -9.45 9.31 0.54
CA ILE A 50 -10.18 10.33 1.29
C ILE A 50 -9.24 11.42 1.79
N CYS A 51 -9.76 12.64 1.90
CA CYS A 51 -9.08 13.75 2.57
C CYS A 51 -9.80 14.03 3.89
N GLU A 52 -9.09 13.85 5.00
CA GLU A 52 -9.60 14.12 6.35
C GLU A 52 -8.54 14.91 7.10
N ASN A 53 -8.93 16.00 7.77
CA ASN A 53 -8.01 16.84 8.54
C ASN A 53 -6.76 17.31 7.76
N LYS A 54 -6.91 17.62 6.47
CA LYS A 54 -5.83 18.04 5.55
C LYS A 54 -4.78 16.95 5.27
N VAL A 55 -5.12 15.68 5.49
CA VAL A 55 -4.27 14.53 5.20
C VAL A 55 -5.01 13.58 4.26
N TRP A 56 -4.27 13.03 3.29
CA TRP A 56 -4.79 12.03 2.36
C TRP A 56 -4.57 10.63 2.90
N TYR A 57 -5.62 9.81 2.82
CA TYR A 57 -5.62 8.41 3.23
C TYR A 57 -6.17 7.53 2.12
N VAL A 58 -5.74 6.27 2.11
CA VAL A 58 -6.45 5.17 1.44
C VAL A 58 -7.28 4.39 2.45
N THR A 59 -8.36 3.77 1.98
CA THR A 59 -9.27 2.97 2.79
C THR A 59 -9.64 1.64 2.15
N LYS A 60 -9.23 1.39 0.90
CA LYS A 60 -9.41 0.11 0.21
C LYS A 60 -8.07 -0.44 -0.23
N TYR A 61 -7.95 -1.76 -0.20
CA TYR A 61 -6.73 -2.48 -0.55
C TYR A 61 -7.04 -3.58 -1.60
N PRO A 62 -7.48 -3.22 -2.83
CA PRO A 62 -8.11 -4.18 -3.76
C PRO A 62 -7.25 -5.39 -4.14
N ALA A 63 -5.92 -5.23 -4.16
CA ALA A 63 -4.98 -6.31 -4.43
C ALA A 63 -4.13 -6.67 -3.21
N GLY A 64 -4.52 -6.23 -2.02
CA GLY A 64 -3.75 -6.37 -0.79
C GLY A 64 -2.58 -5.39 -0.66
N ILE A 65 -1.77 -5.63 0.36
CA ILE A 65 -0.64 -4.78 0.77
C ILE A 65 0.65 -5.57 0.59
N ARG A 66 1.57 -5.05 -0.23
CA ARG A 66 2.91 -5.64 -0.41
C ARG A 66 3.96 -4.91 0.42
N TYR A 67 4.69 -5.64 1.25
CA TYR A 67 5.67 -5.05 2.16
C TYR A 67 6.88 -5.96 2.37
N SER A 68 8.02 -5.34 2.69
CA SER A 68 9.25 -6.08 3.00
C SER A 68 9.34 -6.40 4.49
N THR A 69 9.69 -7.63 4.85
CA THR A 69 9.94 -8.03 6.26
C THR A 69 11.38 -7.74 6.69
N LYS A 70 11.74 -8.08 7.95
CA LYS A 70 13.10 -7.90 8.47
C LYS A 70 14.15 -8.39 7.46
N ASN A 71 15.21 -7.59 7.32
CA ASN A 71 16.37 -7.78 6.45
C ASN A 71 16.15 -7.58 4.94
N GLY A 72 14.97 -7.14 4.48
CA GLY A 72 14.76 -6.87 3.05
C GLY A 72 14.57 -8.12 2.18
N GLU A 73 14.70 -9.32 2.75
CA GLU A 73 14.83 -10.59 2.00
C GLU A 73 13.51 -11.11 1.43
N PHE A 74 12.36 -10.74 1.99
CA PHE A 74 11.06 -11.26 1.54
C PHE A 74 10.00 -10.17 1.39
N MET A 75 9.36 -10.15 0.22
CA MET A 75 8.13 -9.40 -0.04
C MET A 75 6.92 -10.24 0.36
N LYS A 76 6.21 -9.83 1.41
CA LYS A 76 4.94 -10.43 1.81
C LYS A 76 3.76 -9.72 1.17
N LEU A 77 2.69 -10.47 0.90
CA LEU A 77 1.41 -9.96 0.44
C LEU A 77 0.32 -10.39 1.43
N VAL A 78 -0.46 -9.43 1.92
CA VAL A 78 -1.53 -9.64 2.90
C VAL A 78 -2.80 -8.87 2.52
N GLY A 79 -3.94 -9.19 3.15
CA GLY A 79 -5.18 -8.44 2.97
C GLY A 79 -5.84 -8.59 1.60
N THR A 80 -5.47 -9.62 0.81
CA THR A 80 -6.06 -9.90 -0.51
C THR A 80 -7.53 -10.34 -0.45
N ASN A 81 -8.01 -10.67 0.75
CA ASN A 81 -9.40 -10.99 1.08
C ASN A 81 -10.21 -9.79 1.57
N GLY A 82 -9.63 -8.57 1.56
CA GLY A 82 -10.30 -7.36 2.05
C GLY A 82 -10.29 -7.18 3.57
N GLU A 83 -9.51 -7.97 4.33
CA GLU A 83 -9.43 -7.88 5.80
C GLU A 83 -9.15 -6.47 6.34
N TYR A 84 -8.47 -5.64 5.55
CA TYR A 84 -8.07 -4.29 5.94
C TYR A 84 -8.93 -3.18 5.35
N ASP A 85 -9.94 -3.50 4.55
CA ASP A 85 -10.82 -2.48 3.98
C ASP A 85 -11.55 -1.70 5.10
N GLY A 86 -11.62 -0.39 4.93
CA GLY A 86 -12.10 0.56 5.92
C GLY A 86 -11.02 1.11 6.86
N LYS A 87 -9.86 0.44 7.00
CA LYS A 87 -8.73 0.95 7.80
C LYS A 87 -7.99 2.04 7.04
N LYS A 88 -7.73 3.17 7.70
CA LYS A 88 -7.02 4.30 7.10
C LYS A 88 -5.52 4.06 7.06
N SER A 89 -4.90 4.39 5.93
CA SER A 89 -3.45 4.46 5.78
C SER A 89 -3.05 5.76 5.12
N LYS A 90 -2.15 6.52 5.74
CA LYS A 90 -1.68 7.80 5.19
C LYS A 90 -0.91 7.57 3.89
N ILE A 91 -1.27 8.33 2.85
CA ILE A 91 -0.57 8.35 1.57
C ILE A 91 0.74 9.14 1.72
N GLU A 92 1.84 8.59 1.23
CA GLU A 92 3.14 9.28 1.11
C GLU A 92 3.47 9.58 -0.36
N ASP A 93 3.15 8.66 -1.28
CA ASP A 93 3.38 8.84 -2.71
C ASP A 93 2.37 8.01 -3.53
N MET A 94 2.22 8.35 -4.80
CA MET A 94 1.37 7.66 -5.76
C MET A 94 1.98 7.75 -7.15
N SER A 95 2.02 6.63 -7.87
CA SER A 95 2.65 6.57 -9.19
C SER A 95 1.94 5.62 -10.13
N CYS A 96 2.03 5.93 -11.42
CA CYS A 96 1.67 5.03 -12.51
C CYS A 96 2.95 4.74 -13.29
N ALA A 97 3.47 3.54 -13.14
CA ALA A 97 4.72 3.12 -13.78
C ALA A 97 4.55 1.76 -14.44
N SER A 98 5.27 1.54 -15.54
CA SER A 98 5.51 0.17 -16.01
C SER A 98 6.35 -0.53 -14.94
N VAL A 99 5.91 -1.70 -14.47
CA VAL A 99 6.74 -2.53 -13.60
C VAL A 99 7.90 -3.04 -14.45
N THR A 100 8.99 -2.29 -14.53
CA THR A 100 10.28 -2.86 -14.86
C THR A 100 10.68 -3.66 -13.64
N ALA A 101 10.53 -4.98 -13.72
CA ALA A 101 11.21 -5.88 -12.82
C ALA A 101 12.73 -5.70 -13.02
N SER A 102 13.33 -4.73 -12.33
CA SER A 102 14.76 -4.75 -12.07
C SER A 102 14.96 -5.56 -10.80
N ILE A 103 14.91 -6.88 -10.97
CA ILE A 103 15.60 -7.83 -10.11
C ILE A 103 17.03 -7.86 -10.65
N GLU A 104 17.96 -7.20 -9.97
CA GLU A 104 19.37 -7.61 -9.92
C GLU A 104 19.69 -7.99 -8.48
#